data_AF-A0A1Q7VRL2-F1
#
_entry.id   AF-A0A1Q7VRL2-F1
#
_cell.length_a   1.000
_cell.length_b   1.000
_cell.length_c   1.000
_cell.angle_alpha   90.00
_cell.angle_beta   90.00
_cell.angle_gamma   90.00
#
_symmetry.space_group_name_H-M   'P 1'
#
loop_
_entity.id
_entity.type
_entity.pdbx_description
1 polymer ?
#
loop_
_entity_poly.entity_id
_entity_poly.type
_entity_poly.pdbx_seq_one_letter_code
_entity_poly.pdbx_strand_id
1 'polypeptide(L)'
;MSARRGSIASKTRRELGFSLPRQREYDVHEIVATVVYKAPAADTLDPEEYGRSFNPPSDRQGHPAFAYANFHLRAYVRDGRCFGTRYVFKPFEMDTTRAEAYVRVLRSVDRAVTAMHEADGYLPDDDFAGHLLRVARAIGAEYFDWRPHSRGPVERTDAQGIRDVITTMLGSPDGGA
;
A
#
# COMPACT_ATOMS: atom_id res chain seq x y z
N MET A 1 -12.02 -14.16 45.20
CA MET A 1 -11.06 -14.93 44.39
C MET A 1 -11.03 -14.34 42.99
N SER A 2 -9.85 -13.90 42.58
CA SER A 2 -9.57 -13.17 41.34
C SER A 2 -9.04 -14.14 40.28
N ALA A 3 -9.58 -14.08 39.06
CA ALA A 3 -9.03 -14.61 37.80
C ALA A 3 -10.01 -14.22 36.68
N ARG A 4 -9.65 -13.69 35.52
CA ARG A 4 -8.40 -13.23 34.91
C ARG A 4 -8.82 -12.11 33.97
N ARG A 5 -8.28 -10.90 34.14
CA ARG A 5 -8.28 -9.91 33.05
C ARG A 5 -7.47 -10.55 31.92
N GLY A 6 -8.14 -10.92 30.84
CA GLY A 6 -7.47 -11.32 29.61
C GLY A 6 -6.45 -10.25 29.27
N SER A 7 -5.19 -10.65 29.16
CA SER A 7 -4.14 -9.75 28.74
C SER A 7 -4.56 -9.17 27.40
N ILE A 8 -4.66 -7.84 27.34
CA ILE A 8 -4.70 -7.12 26.09
C ILE A 8 -3.38 -7.50 25.42
N ALA A 9 -3.43 -8.48 24.53
CA ALA A 9 -2.30 -8.81 23.68
C ALA A 9 -1.81 -7.48 23.12
N SER A 10 -0.53 -7.19 23.37
CA SER A 10 0.17 -6.04 22.83
C SER A 10 -0.33 -5.80 21.42
N LYS A 11 -0.88 -4.61 21.14
CA LYS A 11 -1.17 -4.15 19.77
C LYS A 11 0.17 -3.96 19.08
N THR A 12 0.88 -5.05 18.82
CA THR A 12 2.14 -5.02 18.09
C THR A 12 1.80 -4.42 16.74
N ARG A 13 2.34 -3.23 16.47
CA ARG A 13 2.17 -2.54 15.19
C ARG A 13 2.59 -3.54 14.10
N ARG A 14 1.64 -3.94 13.26
CA ARG A 14 1.91 -4.85 12.15
C ARG A 14 2.78 -4.11 11.14
N GLU A 15 3.71 -4.83 10.53
CA GLU A 15 4.58 -4.30 9.47
C GLU A 15 3.73 -4.08 8.21
N LEU A 16 3.55 -2.81 7.84
CA LEU A 16 2.85 -2.40 6.62
C LEU A 16 3.82 -2.31 5.46
N GLY A 17 3.32 -2.52 4.25
CA GLY A 17 4.06 -2.32 3.01
C GLY A 17 3.14 -1.94 1.87
N PHE A 18 3.69 -1.87 0.68
CA PHE A 18 2.93 -1.76 -0.56
C PHE A 18 3.17 -2.98 -1.45
N SER A 19 2.11 -3.51 -2.05
CA SER A 19 2.23 -4.36 -3.24
C SER A 19 2.10 -3.51 -4.49
N LEU A 20 2.96 -3.73 -5.48
CA LEU A 20 3.06 -2.94 -6.72
C LEU A 20 2.71 -3.80 -7.96
N PRO A 21 1.46 -4.24 -8.16
CA PRO A 21 1.04 -4.81 -9.43
C PRO A 21 1.01 -3.77 -10.57
N ARG A 22 1.33 -4.24 -11.78
CA ARG A 22 0.92 -3.58 -13.02
C ARG A 22 -0.47 -4.04 -13.41
N GLN A 23 -1.33 -3.11 -13.80
CA GLN A 23 -2.71 -3.35 -14.21
C GLN A 23 -2.99 -2.65 -15.53
N ARG A 24 -3.97 -3.17 -16.29
CA ARG A 24 -4.50 -2.51 -17.48
C ARG A 24 -6.01 -2.41 -17.34
N GLU A 25 -6.55 -1.19 -17.43
CA GLU A 25 -7.98 -0.91 -17.34
C GLU A 25 -8.36 0.03 -18.49
N TYR A 26 -9.27 -0.38 -19.39
CA TYR A 26 -9.74 0.43 -20.55
C TYR A 26 -8.60 1.09 -21.36
N ASP A 27 -7.58 0.32 -21.76
CA ASP A 27 -6.38 0.78 -22.48
C ASP A 27 -5.46 1.75 -21.72
N VAL A 28 -5.70 1.96 -20.43
CA VAL A 28 -4.81 2.68 -19.54
C VAL A 28 -3.96 1.68 -18.76
N HIS A 29 -2.64 1.86 -18.82
CA HIS A 29 -1.69 1.08 -18.03
C HIS A 29 -1.42 1.80 -16.71
N GLU A 30 -1.44 1.05 -15.61
CA GLU A 30 -1.23 1.60 -14.28
C GLU A 30 -0.24 0.74 -13.48
N ILE A 31 0.59 1.41 -12.67
CA ILE A 31 1.22 0.79 -11.50
C ILE A 31 0.34 1.13 -10.30
N VAL A 32 -0.19 0.13 -9.62
CA VAL A 32 -1.10 0.34 -8.48
C VAL A 32 -0.40 -0.09 -7.20
N ALA A 33 0.04 0.87 -6.38
CA ALA A 33 0.53 0.58 -5.05
C ALA A 33 -0.64 0.38 -4.09
N THR A 34 -0.84 -0.87 -3.64
CA THR A 34 -1.88 -1.26 -2.70
C THR A 34 -1.27 -1.51 -1.33
N VAL A 35 -1.83 -0.93 -0.27
CA VAL A 35 -1.32 -1.20 1.09
C VAL A 35 -1.50 -2.67 1.41
N VAL A 36 -0.48 -3.29 1.98
CA VAL A 36 -0.46 -4.68 2.46
C VAL A 36 0.11 -4.74 3.87
N TYR A 37 -0.08 -5.86 4.54
CA TYR A 37 0.59 -6.17 5.80
C TYR A 37 1.19 -7.58 5.75
N LYS A 38 2.26 -7.80 6.51
CA LYS A 38 2.79 -9.16 6.68
C LYS A 38 1.94 -9.92 7.67
N ALA A 39 1.45 -11.08 7.24
CA ALA A 39 0.70 -11.95 8.09
C ALA A 39 1.60 -12.51 9.22
N PRO A 40 1.32 -12.15 10.47
CA PRO A 40 1.92 -12.78 11.65
C PRO A 40 1.32 -14.16 11.86
N ALA A 41 1.96 -14.98 12.70
CA ALA A 41 1.46 -16.33 13.01
C ALA A 41 0.06 -16.32 13.65
N ALA A 42 -0.35 -15.21 14.27
CA ALA A 42 -1.66 -15.08 14.88
C ALA A 42 -2.80 -14.84 13.87
N ASP A 43 -2.48 -14.42 12.64
CA ASP A 43 -3.48 -14.07 11.63
C ASP A 43 -3.60 -15.14 10.53
N THR A 44 -2.85 -16.25 10.65
CA THR A 44 -2.78 -17.36 9.67
C THR A 44 -3.19 -18.68 10.30
N LEU A 45 -4.06 -19.43 9.63
CA LEU A 45 -4.36 -20.82 10.02
C LEU A 45 -3.34 -21.81 9.44
N ASP A 46 -2.71 -21.44 8.33
CA ASP A 46 -1.68 -22.20 7.63
C ASP A 46 -0.29 -21.63 7.93
N PRO A 47 0.66 -22.43 8.48
CA PRO A 47 2.05 -22.01 8.68
C PRO A 47 2.75 -21.52 7.40
N GLU A 48 2.36 -21.97 6.22
CA GLU A 48 2.91 -21.50 4.94
C GLU A 48 2.50 -20.06 4.59
N GLU A 49 1.46 -19.54 5.25
CA GLU A 49 1.02 -18.16 5.07
C GLU A 49 1.78 -17.16 5.93
N TYR A 50 2.52 -17.64 6.94
CA TYR A 50 3.30 -16.79 7.82
C TYR A 50 4.33 -15.97 7.03
N GLY A 51 4.32 -14.65 7.25
CA GLY A 51 5.22 -13.71 6.60
C GLY A 51 4.84 -13.33 5.16
N ARG A 52 3.78 -13.91 4.58
CA ARG A 52 3.23 -13.47 3.30
C ARG A 52 2.51 -12.13 3.44
N SER A 53 2.47 -11.38 2.35
CA SER A 53 1.79 -10.09 2.29
C SER A 53 0.35 -10.27 1.87
N PHE A 54 -0.57 -9.71 2.66
CA PHE A 54 -1.99 -9.74 2.40
C PHE A 54 -2.55 -8.32 2.29
N ASN A 55 -3.57 -8.16 1.46
CA ASN A 55 -4.38 -6.95 1.47
C ASN A 55 -5.07 -6.85 2.84
N PRO A 56 -5.13 -5.67 3.46
CA PRO A 56 -5.92 -5.49 4.66
C PRO A 56 -7.39 -5.81 4.33
N PRO A 57 -8.08 -6.60 5.16
CA PRO A 57 -9.47 -6.92 4.87
C PRO A 57 -10.34 -5.66 5.03
N SER A 58 -11.62 -5.68 4.64
CA SER A 58 -12.47 -4.47 4.64
C SER A 58 -13.31 -4.28 5.91
N ASP A 59 -13.27 -5.24 6.83
CA ASP A 59 -14.05 -5.25 8.07
C ASP A 59 -13.24 -4.72 9.26
N ARG A 60 -13.89 -4.53 10.42
CA ARG A 60 -13.26 -3.92 11.61
C ARG A 60 -12.83 -5.00 12.61
N GLN A 61 -11.96 -5.93 12.23
CA GLN A 61 -11.46 -6.95 13.17
C GLN A 61 -10.21 -6.51 13.96
N GLY A 62 -10.19 -5.34 14.59
CA GLY A 62 -9.07 -4.93 15.48
C GLY A 62 -7.65 -4.84 14.87
N HIS A 63 -7.44 -5.26 13.62
CA HIS A 63 -6.17 -5.26 12.91
C HIS A 63 -5.82 -3.84 12.45
N PRO A 64 -4.66 -3.29 12.82
CA PRO A 64 -4.31 -1.91 12.47
C PRO A 64 -4.28 -1.62 10.97
N ALA A 65 -3.95 -2.61 10.12
CA ALA A 65 -3.90 -2.40 8.66
C ALA A 65 -5.29 -2.15 8.03
N PHE A 66 -6.39 -2.52 8.71
CA PHE A 66 -7.77 -2.28 8.23
C PHE A 66 -8.04 -0.83 7.86
N ALA A 67 -7.37 0.10 8.54
CA ALA A 67 -7.45 1.53 8.26
C ALA A 67 -7.16 1.86 6.78
N TYR A 68 -6.40 1.02 6.08
CA TYR A 68 -5.89 1.25 4.74
C TYR A 68 -6.43 0.27 3.69
N ALA A 69 -7.45 -0.53 4.01
CA ALA A 69 -7.96 -1.62 3.14
C ALA A 69 -8.24 -1.24 1.69
N ASN A 70 -8.73 -0.02 1.48
CA ASN A 70 -9.08 0.49 0.14
C ASN A 70 -8.15 1.60 -0.33
N PHE A 71 -7.02 1.83 0.33
CA PHE A 71 -6.10 2.89 -0.04
C PHE A 71 -5.10 2.43 -1.09
N HIS A 72 -5.06 3.15 -2.20
CA HIS A 72 -4.12 2.91 -3.29
C HIS A 72 -3.44 4.21 -3.73
N LEU A 73 -2.19 4.09 -4.17
CA LEU A 73 -1.53 5.08 -4.99
C LEU A 73 -1.41 4.53 -6.41
N ARG A 74 -1.77 5.32 -7.42
CA ARG A 74 -1.70 4.91 -8.82
C ARG A 74 -0.74 5.79 -9.58
N ALA A 75 0.11 5.19 -10.41
CA ALA A 75 0.82 5.86 -11.49
C ALA A 75 0.17 5.47 -12.81
N TYR A 76 -0.22 6.47 -13.61
CA TYR A 76 -0.66 6.25 -14.98
C TYR A 76 0.55 6.19 -15.90
N VAL A 77 0.65 5.11 -16.67
CA VAL A 77 1.81 4.79 -17.50
C VAL A 77 1.45 4.85 -18.97
N ARG A 78 2.30 5.51 -19.76
CA ARG A 78 2.22 5.56 -21.22
C ARG A 78 3.62 5.56 -21.81
N ASP A 79 3.87 4.72 -22.81
CA ASP A 79 5.15 4.65 -23.54
C ASP A 79 6.37 4.52 -22.60
N GLY A 80 6.23 3.70 -21.55
CA GLY A 80 7.28 3.47 -20.55
C GLY A 80 7.55 4.66 -19.62
N ARG A 81 6.62 5.61 -19.50
CA ARG A 81 6.74 6.79 -18.65
C ARG A 81 5.51 6.96 -17.75
N CYS A 82 5.74 7.43 -16.53
CA CYS A 82 4.67 7.95 -15.69
C CYS A 82 4.27 9.34 -16.22
N PHE A 83 2.97 9.62 -16.33
CA PHE A 83 2.48 10.96 -16.71
C PHE A 83 1.54 11.55 -15.66
N GLY A 84 1.28 10.83 -14.56
CA GLY A 84 0.48 11.34 -13.47
C GLY A 84 0.34 10.33 -12.34
N THR A 85 0.21 10.86 -11.14
CA THR A 85 0.04 10.09 -9.90
C THR A 85 -1.29 10.46 -9.24
N ARG A 86 -2.01 9.48 -8.69
CA ARG A 86 -3.28 9.71 -8.00
C ARG A 86 -3.47 8.85 -6.75
N TYR A 87 -3.95 9.46 -5.68
CA TYR A 87 -4.49 8.76 -4.52
C TYR A 87 -5.91 8.28 -4.84
N VAL A 88 -6.14 6.97 -4.69
CA VAL A 88 -7.45 6.38 -4.96
C VAL A 88 -7.91 5.59 -3.75
N PHE A 89 -9.17 5.83 -3.38
CA PHE A 89 -9.88 5.01 -2.43
C PHE A 89 -11.03 4.35 -3.16
N LYS A 90 -11.01 3.02 -3.31
CA LYS A 90 -12.06 2.25 -4.00
C LYS A 90 -12.95 1.54 -2.96
N PRO A 91 -13.98 2.20 -2.43
CA PRO A 91 -14.88 1.55 -1.51
C PRO A 91 -15.81 0.57 -2.23
N PHE A 92 -15.77 -0.72 -1.86
CA PHE A 92 -16.85 -1.65 -2.17
C PHE A 92 -17.82 -1.69 -0.98
N GLU A 93 -19.10 -1.43 -1.24
CA GLU A 93 -20.24 -1.55 -0.31
C GLU A 93 -19.96 -1.07 1.12
N MET A 94 -20.16 0.23 1.35
CA MET A 94 -19.80 0.90 2.60
C MET A 94 -21.01 1.46 3.35
N ASP A 95 -21.03 1.25 4.66
CA ASP A 95 -21.87 2.01 5.59
C ASP A 95 -21.19 3.33 6.01
N THR A 96 -21.98 4.22 6.61
CA THR A 96 -21.53 5.54 7.08
C THR A 96 -20.36 5.46 8.06
N THR A 97 -20.35 4.48 8.97
CA THR A 97 -19.30 4.36 10.00
C THR A 97 -17.96 4.04 9.37
N ARG A 98 -17.94 3.10 8.41
CA ARG A 98 -16.72 2.79 7.68
C ARG A 98 -16.28 3.98 6.82
N ALA A 99 -17.22 4.73 6.22
CA ALA A 99 -16.90 5.87 5.38
C ALA A 99 -16.19 6.97 6.18
N GLU A 100 -16.69 7.28 7.38
CA GLU A 100 -16.04 8.23 8.29
C GLU A 100 -14.64 7.78 8.71
N ALA A 101 -14.45 6.48 8.96
CA ALA A 101 -13.14 5.94 9.32
C ALA A 101 -12.12 6.16 8.19
N TYR A 102 -12.50 5.89 6.94
CA TYR A 102 -11.61 6.17 5.80
C TYR A 102 -11.35 7.65 5.61
N VAL A 103 -12.36 8.53 5.78
CA VAL A 103 -12.15 9.98 5.71
C VAL A 103 -11.14 10.45 6.76
N ARG A 104 -11.13 9.87 7.97
CA ARG A 104 -10.13 10.21 9.00
C ARG A 104 -8.72 9.77 8.59
N VAL A 105 -8.58 8.58 8.01
CA VAL A 105 -7.30 8.07 7.49
C VAL A 105 -6.80 8.98 6.37
N LEU A 106 -7.66 9.29 5.41
CA LEU A 106 -7.42 10.24 4.32
C LEU A 106 -6.86 11.56 4.82
N ARG A 107 -7.56 12.22 5.74
CA ARG A 107 -7.13 13.48 6.33
C ARG A 107 -5.82 13.36 7.12
N SER A 108 -5.51 12.18 7.65
CA SER A 108 -4.24 11.94 8.33
C SER A 108 -3.09 11.84 7.34
N VAL A 109 -3.25 11.07 6.27
CA VAL A 109 -2.26 10.92 5.21
C VAL A 109 -2.03 12.24 4.49
N ASP A 110 -3.10 12.93 4.11
CA ASP A 110 -3.06 14.23 3.45
C ASP A 110 -2.27 15.25 4.27
N ARG A 111 -2.62 15.45 5.54
CA ARG A 111 -1.87 16.35 6.44
C ARG A 111 -0.38 16.00 6.54
N ALA A 112 -0.04 14.72 6.62
CA ALA A 112 1.35 14.30 6.70
C ALA A 112 2.11 14.57 5.39
N VAL A 113 1.48 14.31 4.24
CA VAL A 113 2.06 14.59 2.92
C VAL A 113 2.20 16.09 2.69
N THR A 114 1.18 16.89 3.01
CA THR A 114 1.24 18.36 2.94
C THR A 114 2.38 18.91 3.80
N ALA A 115 2.55 18.44 5.03
CA ALA A 115 3.66 18.86 5.87
C ALA A 115 5.03 18.53 5.25
N MET A 116 5.16 17.38 4.57
CA MET A 116 6.38 17.05 3.81
C MET A 116 6.55 17.93 2.58
N HIS A 117 5.46 18.36 1.92
CA HIS A 117 5.54 19.28 0.78
C HIS A 117 6.03 20.67 1.21
N GLU A 118 5.55 21.14 2.36
CA GLU A 118 5.96 22.42 2.94
C GLU A 118 7.43 22.38 3.41
N ALA A 119 7.89 21.24 3.94
CA ALA A 119 9.27 21.09 4.43
C ALA A 119 10.30 20.81 3.32
N ASP A 120 9.99 19.90 2.40
CA ASP A 120 10.94 19.34 1.43
C ASP A 120 10.66 19.81 -0.02
N GLY A 121 9.62 20.61 -0.23
CA GLY A 121 9.17 21.09 -1.54
C GLY A 121 8.17 20.15 -2.24
N TYR A 122 7.50 20.65 -3.27
CA TYR A 122 6.53 19.89 -4.06
C TYR A 122 7.23 18.94 -5.03
N LEU A 123 6.73 17.71 -5.15
CA LEU A 123 7.21 16.77 -6.15
C LEU A 123 6.48 16.99 -7.48
N PRO A 124 7.15 16.73 -8.62
CA PRO A 124 6.47 16.61 -9.91
C PRO A 124 5.37 15.54 -9.89
N ASP A 125 4.29 15.75 -10.64
CA ASP A 125 3.16 14.80 -10.71
C ASP A 125 3.55 13.43 -11.29
N ASP A 126 4.63 13.39 -12.07
CA ASP A 126 5.20 12.20 -12.70
C ASP A 126 6.28 11.49 -11.84
N ASP A 127 6.75 12.07 -10.72
CA ASP A 127 7.67 11.40 -9.78
C ASP A 127 6.92 10.41 -8.87
N PHE A 128 6.39 9.35 -9.46
CA PHE A 128 5.63 8.32 -8.74
C PHE A 128 6.41 7.73 -7.56
N ALA A 129 7.71 7.48 -7.73
CA ALA A 129 8.54 6.92 -6.66
C ALA A 129 8.66 7.88 -5.47
N GLY A 130 8.83 9.18 -5.73
CA GLY A 130 8.82 10.21 -4.70
C GLY A 130 7.48 10.29 -3.95
N HIS A 131 6.36 10.30 -4.69
CA HIS A 131 5.02 10.30 -4.09
C HIS A 131 4.79 9.05 -3.23
N LEU A 132 5.17 7.89 -3.75
CA LEU A 132 5.08 6.61 -3.06
C LEU A 132 5.87 6.61 -1.75
N LEU A 133 7.10 7.13 -1.76
CA LEU A 133 7.95 7.25 -0.56
C LEU A 133 7.34 8.19 0.50
N ARG A 134 6.78 9.33 0.10
CA ARG A 134 6.11 10.25 1.03
C ARG A 134 4.88 9.61 1.67
N VAL A 135 4.06 8.94 0.88
CA VAL A 135 2.90 8.21 1.38
C VAL A 135 3.33 7.06 2.29
N ALA A 136 4.35 6.29 1.91
CA ALA A 136 4.89 5.21 2.73
C ALA A 136 5.35 5.72 4.09
N ARG A 137 6.05 6.86 4.12
CA ARG A 137 6.44 7.53 5.37
C ARG A 137 5.22 7.99 6.20
N ALA A 138 4.19 8.53 5.55
CA ALA A 138 2.98 9.00 6.22
C ALA A 138 2.20 7.86 6.92
N ILE A 139 2.12 6.68 6.30
CA ILE A 139 1.41 5.52 6.87
C ILE A 139 2.32 4.63 7.72
N GLY A 140 3.64 4.79 7.59
CA GLY A 140 4.66 3.92 8.16
C GLY A 140 4.70 2.55 7.49
N ALA A 141 4.67 2.53 6.16
CA ALA A 141 4.99 1.34 5.37
C ALA A 141 6.52 1.21 5.25
N GLU A 142 7.01 -0.01 5.47
CA GLU A 142 8.44 -0.31 5.63
C GLU A 142 9.03 -1.06 4.43
N TYR A 143 8.19 -1.65 3.58
CA TYR A 143 8.62 -2.44 2.43
C TYR A 143 7.73 -2.28 1.20
N PHE A 144 8.26 -2.70 0.05
CA PHE A 144 7.57 -2.71 -1.23
C PHE A 144 7.74 -4.09 -1.90
N ASP A 145 6.63 -4.77 -2.11
CA ASP A 145 6.56 -6.06 -2.78
C ASP A 145 6.15 -5.88 -4.24
N TRP A 146 6.86 -6.51 -5.16
CA TRP A 146 6.65 -6.35 -6.60
C TRP A 146 7.02 -7.63 -7.35
N ARG A 147 6.78 -7.66 -8.67
CA ARG A 147 7.20 -8.76 -9.55
C ARG A 147 7.96 -8.19 -10.75
N PRO A 148 9.19 -8.64 -11.04
CA PRO A 148 9.96 -8.14 -12.19
C PRO A 148 9.29 -8.42 -13.54
N HIS A 149 8.59 -9.54 -13.64
CA HIS A 149 7.84 -9.94 -14.82
C HIS A 149 6.53 -10.63 -14.42
N SER A 150 5.55 -10.65 -15.32
CA SER A 150 4.27 -11.32 -15.07
C SER A 150 4.49 -12.78 -14.68
N ARG A 151 3.80 -13.21 -13.62
CA ARG A 151 3.88 -14.54 -13.01
C ARG A 151 5.25 -14.93 -12.39
N GLY A 152 6.25 -14.04 -12.38
CA GLY A 152 7.51 -14.24 -11.65
C GLY A 152 7.34 -14.20 -10.13
N PRO A 153 8.33 -14.63 -9.33
CA PRO A 153 8.23 -14.59 -7.87
C PRO A 153 8.00 -13.16 -7.34
N VAL A 154 7.40 -13.05 -6.15
CA VAL A 154 7.32 -11.76 -5.46
C VAL A 154 8.70 -11.45 -4.90
N GLU A 155 9.22 -10.28 -5.27
CA GLU A 155 10.44 -9.71 -4.72
C GLU A 155 10.08 -8.58 -3.76
N ARG A 156 10.98 -8.32 -2.80
CA ARG A 156 10.84 -7.25 -1.82
C ARG A 156 11.98 -6.26 -1.97
N THR A 157 11.64 -4.98 -1.92
CA THR A 157 12.60 -3.89 -1.79
C THR A 157 12.21 -2.98 -0.62
N ASP A 158 13.13 -2.09 -0.25
CA ASP A 158 12.93 -1.06 0.75
C ASP A 158 12.88 0.34 0.09
N ALA A 159 12.94 1.38 0.91
CA ALA A 159 12.92 2.76 0.44
C ALA A 159 14.14 3.15 -0.42
N GLN A 160 15.28 2.46 -0.30
CA GLN A 160 16.47 2.76 -1.10
C GLN A 160 16.33 2.19 -2.51
N GLY A 161 15.82 0.96 -2.64
CA GLY A 161 15.69 0.29 -3.95
C GLY A 161 14.44 0.64 -4.75
N ILE A 162 13.45 1.34 -4.17
CA ILE A 162 12.17 1.59 -4.83
C ILE A 162 12.28 2.35 -6.16
N ARG A 163 13.23 3.28 -6.30
CA ARG A 163 13.40 4.05 -7.55
C ARG A 163 13.82 3.14 -8.72
N ASP A 164 14.69 2.19 -8.47
CA ASP A 164 15.14 1.21 -9.47
C ASP A 164 14.01 0.23 -9.83
N VAL A 165 13.22 -0.17 -8.83
CA VAL A 165 12.02 -0.99 -9.04
C VAL A 165 11.02 -0.28 -9.94
N ILE A 166 10.67 0.98 -9.65
CA ILE A 166 9.75 1.75 -10.50
C ILE A 166 10.30 1.92 -11.91
N THR A 167 11.60 2.19 -12.05
CA THR A 167 12.25 2.30 -13.37
C THR A 167 12.13 0.99 -14.16
N THR A 168 12.39 -0.14 -13.52
CA THR A 168 12.22 -1.48 -14.11
C THR A 168 10.76 -1.73 -14.49
N MET A 169 9.85 -1.42 -13.57
CA MET A 169 8.41 -1.55 -13.79
C MET A 169 7.87 -0.60 -14.84
N LEU A 170 8.55 0.49 -15.20
CA LEU A 170 8.17 1.33 -16.34
C LEU A 170 8.73 0.79 -17.66
N GLY A 171 9.93 0.20 -17.64
CA GLY A 171 10.60 -0.35 -18.82
C GLY A 171 10.11 -1.72 -19.30
N SER A 172 9.47 -2.52 -18.44
CA SER A 172 8.95 -3.84 -18.84
C SER A 172 7.74 -3.70 -19.78
N PRO A 173 7.61 -4.53 -20.84
CA PRO A 173 6.35 -4.66 -21.55
C PRO A 173 5.31 -5.33 -20.62
N ASP A 174 4.03 -4.99 -20.75
CA ASP A 174 2.99 -5.66 -19.96
C ASP A 174 3.01 -7.16 -20.29
N GLY A 175 3.24 -8.00 -19.29
CA GLY A 175 3.08 -9.43 -19.51
C GLY A 175 1.61 -9.70 -19.78
N GLY A 176 1.35 -10.07 -21.04
CA GLY A 176 0.04 -10.38 -21.57
C GLY A 176 -0.67 -11.49 -20.79
N ALA A 177 -2.00 -11.44 -20.91
CA ALA A 177 -2.97 -12.38 -20.36
C ALA A 177 -2.56 -13.85 -20.56
#